data_AF-A0A528FD89-F1
#
_entry.id   AF-A0A528FD89-F1
#
_cell.length_a   1.000
_cell.length_b   1.000
_cell.length_c   1.000
_cell.angle_alpha   90.00
_cell.angle_beta   90.00
_cell.angle_gamma   90.00
#
_symmetry.space_group_name_H-M   'P 1'
#
loop_
_entity.id
_entity.type
_entity.pdbx_description
1 polymer ?
#
loop_
_entity_poly.entity_id
_entity_poly.type
_entity_poly.pdbx_seq_one_letter_code
_entity_poly.pdbx_strand_id
1 'polypeptide(L)' 'ILKWLQTELGAEVVTFTADLGQGGELEPARRKAEMMGIKDIRIMDVREEFVSDFVFPMFRANAVYEGTYLLG' A
#
# COMPACT_ATOMS: atom_id res chain seq x y z
N ILE A 1 8.18 8.97 -8.06
CA ILE A 1 7.18 9.90 -7.49
C ILE A 1 7.74 10.63 -6.27
N LEU A 2 8.11 9.95 -5.17
CA LEU A 2 8.65 10.59 -3.95
C LEU A 2 9.68 11.70 -4.22
N LYS A 3 10.77 11.39 -4.95
CA LYS A 3 11.82 12.39 -5.24
C LYS A 3 11.31 13.60 -6.02
N TRP A 4 10.36 13.40 -6.94
CA TRP A 4 9.75 14.45 -7.74
C TRP A 4 8.89 15.38 -6.88
N LEU A 5 8.14 14.84 -5.91
CA LEU A 5 7.39 15.66 -4.94
C LEU A 5 8.33 16.54 -4.10
N GLN A 6 9.51 16.02 -3.75
CA GLN A 6 10.53 16.79 -3.04
C GLN A 6 11.16 17.88 -3.92
N THR A 7 11.53 17.59 -5.17
CA THR A 7 12.30 18.52 -6.02
C THR A 7 11.44 19.54 -6.74
N GLU A 8 10.32 19.11 -7.32
CA GLU A 8 9.49 19.98 -8.16
C GLU A 8 8.47 20.77 -7.35
N LEU A 9 7.96 20.20 -6.26
CA LEU A 9 6.95 20.84 -5.42
C LEU A 9 7.53 21.37 -4.10
N GLY A 10 8.79 21.07 -3.77
CA GLY A 10 9.38 21.44 -2.48
C GLY A 10 8.61 20.91 -1.28
N ALA A 11 7.82 19.85 -1.48
CA ALA A 11 6.85 19.39 -0.50
C ALA A 11 7.52 18.56 0.60
N GLU A 12 6.99 18.69 1.81
CA GLU A 12 7.24 17.71 2.87
C GLU A 12 6.48 16.43 2.52
N VAL A 13 7.20 15.30 2.48
CA VAL A 13 6.64 14.02 2.07
C VAL A 13 6.61 13.07 3.27
N VAL A 14 5.44 12.48 3.49
CA VAL A 14 5.21 11.36 4.41
C VAL A 14 4.93 10.12 3.57
N THR A 15 5.57 8.99 3.89
CA THR A 15 5.35 7.74 3.16
C THR A 15 4.50 6.79 3.98
N PHE A 16 3.53 6.15 3.32
CA PHE A 16 2.68 5.12 3.90
C PHE A 16 2.74 3.85 3.05
N THR A 17 3.04 2.73 3.68
CA THR A 17 3.07 1.40 3.06
C THR A 17 2.17 0.46 3.86
N ALA A 18 1.08 0.00 3.26
CA ALA A 18 0.19 -1.00 3.85
C ALA A 18 0.66 -2.41 3.46
N ASP A 19 0.85 -3.31 4.43
CA ASP A 19 1.00 -4.75 4.19
C ASP A 19 -0.37 -5.39 3.95
N LEU A 20 -0.57 -5.87 2.72
CA LEU A 20 -1.75 -6.62 2.28
C LEU A 20 -1.42 -8.10 2.02
N GLY A 21 -0.24 -8.56 2.44
CA GLY A 21 0.26 -9.90 2.17
C GLY A 21 1.24 -9.98 0.99
N GLN A 22 1.72 -8.83 0.49
CA GLN A 22 2.72 -8.79 -0.59
C GLN A 22 4.09 -9.38 -0.21
N GLY A 23 4.34 -9.68 1.07
CA GLY A 23 5.56 -10.34 1.53
C GLY A 23 6.77 -9.40 1.58
N GLY A 24 7.90 -9.83 1.02
CA GLY A 24 9.24 -9.26 1.27
C GLY A 24 9.50 -7.83 0.76
N GLU A 25 8.48 -7.11 0.28
CA GLU A 25 8.64 -5.77 -0.29
C GLU A 25 8.64 -4.62 0.74
N LEU A 26 8.22 -4.88 1.98
CA LEU A 26 8.09 -3.85 3.02
C LEU A 26 9.45 -3.27 3.47
N GLU A 27 10.42 -4.13 3.77
CA GLU A 27 11.75 -3.71 4.21
C GLU A 27 12.56 -2.97 3.13
N PRO A 28 12.53 -3.39 1.85
CA PRO A 28 13.06 -2.58 0.75
C PRO A 28 12.40 -1.21 0.63
N ALA A 29 11.07 -1.12 0.79
CA ALA A 29 10.34 0.14 0.71
C ALA A 29 10.77 1.11 1.83
N ARG A 30 10.91 0.61 3.08
CA ARG A 30 11.41 1.38 4.22
C ARG A 30 12.80 1.96 3.95
N ARG A 31 13.75 1.10 3.58
CA ARG A 31 15.13 1.51 3.31
C ARG A 31 15.22 2.55 2.20
N LYS A 32 14.41 2.41 1.16
CA LYS A 32 14.37 3.39 0.06
C LYS A 32 13.85 4.75 0.52
N ALA A 33 12.84 4.80 1.37
CA ALA A 33 12.32 6.04 1.93
C ALA A 33 13.34 6.71 2.89
N GLU A 34 14.01 5.92 3.73
CA GLU A 34 15.10 6.39 4.61
C GLU A 34 16.25 7.01 3.77
N MET A 35 16.68 6.33 2.70
CA MET A 35 17.71 6.83 1.78
C MET A 35 17.32 8.15 1.08
N MET A 36 16.03 8.43 0.95
CA MET A 36 15.51 9.66 0.36
C MET A 36 15.27 10.77 1.39
N GLY A 37 15.69 10.55 2.64
CA GLY A 37 15.63 11.54 3.72
C GLY A 37 14.22 11.78 4.28
N ILE A 38 13.30 10.83 4.08
CA ILE A 38 11.96 10.91 4.66
C ILE A 38 12.02 10.69 6.16
N LYS A 39 11.40 11.59 6.92
CA LYS A 39 11.36 11.54 8.39
C LYS A 39 10.17 10.75 8.91
N ASP A 40 9.05 10.79 8.21
CA ASP A 40 7.81 10.10 8.60
C ASP A 40 7.51 8.97 7.62
N ILE A 41 7.85 7.76 8.05
CA ILE A 41 7.68 6.52 7.30
C ILE A 41 6.75 5.63 8.11
N ARG A 42 5.58 5.32 7.56
CA ARG A 42 4.56 4.51 8.21
C ARG A 42 4.39 3.22 7.45
N ILE A 43 4.65 2.10 8.12
CA ILE A 43 4.42 0.76 7.59
C ILE A 43 3.40 0.10 8.50
N MET A 44 2.27 -0.32 7.94
CA MET A 44 1.14 -0.83 8.72
C MET A 44 0.72 -2.21 8.20
N ASP A 45 0.62 -3.18 9.10
CA ASP A 45 -0.03 -4.45 8.81
C ASP A 45 -1.55 -4.26 8.86
N VAL A 46 -2.18 -4.35 7.68
CA VAL A 46 -3.62 -4.17 7.50
C VAL A 46 -4.23 -5.38 6.80
N ARG A 47 -3.57 -6.54 6.85
CA ARG A 47 -4.05 -7.78 6.20
C ARG A 47 -5.41 -8.21 6.72
N GLU A 48 -5.61 -8.16 8.04
CA GLU A 48 -6.88 -8.52 8.65
C GLU A 48 -7.99 -7.56 8.21
N GLU A 49 -7.76 -6.24 8.31
CA GLU A 49 -8.72 -5.22 7.89
C GLU A 49 -9.06 -5.34 6.41
N PHE A 50 -8.05 -5.57 5.55
CA PHE A 50 -8.26 -5.79 4.13
C PHE A 50 -9.16 -7.01 3.86
N VAL A 51 -8.90 -8.13 4.55
CA VAL A 51 -9.68 -9.35 4.35
C VAL A 51 -11.10 -9.19 4.92
N SER A 52 -11.23 -8.72 6.16
CA SER A 52 -12.52 -8.62 6.85
C SER A 52 -13.46 -7.61 6.20
N ASP A 53 -12.94 -6.46 5.80
CA ASP A 53 -13.76 -5.30 5.44
C ASP A 53 -13.89 -5.09 3.93
N PHE A 54 -13.05 -5.75 3.12
CA PHE A 54 -13.08 -5.62 1.66
C PHE A 54 -13.27 -6.98 0.98
N VAL A 55 -12.40 -7.95 1.25
CA VAL A 55 -12.42 -9.26 0.56
C VAL A 55 -13.67 -10.07 0.93
N PHE A 56 -14.01 -10.21 2.21
CA PHE A 56 -15.19 -10.97 2.62
C PHE A 56 -16.52 -10.36 2.13
N PRO A 57 -16.76 -9.04 2.20
CA PRO A 57 -17.92 -8.42 1.56
C PRO A 57 -17.99 -8.69 0.05
N MET A 58 -16.87 -8.62 -0.67
CA MET A 58 -16.80 -8.90 -2.10
C MET A 58 -17.20 -10.34 -2.43
N PHE A 59 -16.67 -11.32 -1.67
CA PHE A 59 -17.07 -12.72 -1.81
C PHE A 59 -18.55 -12.95 -1.47
N ARG A 60 -19.07 -12.31 -0.42
CA ARG A 60 -20.51 -12.38 -0.06
C ARG A 60 -21.41 -11.82 -1.15
N ALA A 61 -20.94 -10.83 -1.91
CA ALA A 61 -21.65 -10.29 -3.07
C ALA A 61 -21.52 -11.16 -4.34
N ASN A 62 -20.71 -12.22 -4.30
CA ASN A 62 -20.35 -13.04 -5.45
C ASN A 62 -19.86 -12.19 -6.64
N ALA A 63 -19.04 -11.17 -6.35
CA ALA A 63 -18.54 -10.25 -7.36
C ALA A 63 -17.60 -10.96 -8.34
N VAL A 64 -17.97 -10.96 -9.62
CA VAL A 64 -17.14 -11.48 -10.72
C VAL A 64 -17.20 -10.49 -11.87
N TYR A 65 -16.08 -9.87 -12.17
CA TYR A 65 -15.96 -8.94 -13.29
C TYR A 65 -15.77 -9.71 -14.60
N GLU A 66 -16.55 -9.36 -15.61
CA GLU A 66 -16.54 -9.99 -16.96
C GLU A 66 -16.59 -11.53 -16.91
N GLY A 67 -17.26 -12.08 -15.90
CA GLY A 67 -17.45 -13.52 -15.71
C GLY A 67 -16.18 -14.31 -15.37
N THR A 68 -15.03 -13.66 -15.18
CA THR A 68 -13.75 -14.36 -14.97
C THR A 68 -12.85 -13.77 -13.89
N TYR A 69 -12.91 -12.46 -13.64
CA TYR A 69 -11.99 -11.79 -12.73
C TYR A 69 -12.59 -11.55 -11.34
N LEU A 70 -11.91 -12.02 -10.30
CA LEU A 70 -12.36 -11.97 -8.90
C LEU A 70 -11.97 -10.70 -8.16
N LEU A 71 -11.42 -9.67 -8.85
CA LEU A 71 -11.11 -8.36 -8.27
C LEU A 71 -10.20 -8.40 -7.03
N GLY A 72 -9.38 -9.45 -6.90
CA GLY A 72 -8.36 -9.64 -5.87
C GLY A 72 -6.95 -9.68 -6.42
#